data_AF-A0A512NB69-F1
#
_entry.id   AF-A0A512NB69-F1
#
_cell.length_a   1.000
_cell.length_b   1.000
_cell.length_c   1.000
_cell.angle_alpha   90.00
_cell.angle_beta   90.00
_cell.angle_gamma   90.00
#
_symmetry.space_group_name_H-M   'P 1'
#
loop_
_entity.id
_entity.type
_entity.pdbx_description
1 polymer ?
#
loop_
_entity_poly.entity_id
_entity_poly.type
_entity_poly.pdbx_seq_one_letter_code
_entity_poly.pdbx_strand_id
1 'polypeptide(L)'
;MQIRMIHNGRDRDSLLMPMDERTVDLMLQFSIQLVRVEPTTRLTEFRAWGTHGSGDGILHDGRERFNLDAWTDGEWVAFRDNFVRVLMRYWDGKFELAPNRAWYQARHAIGAASASKVTCSMSIGLVDAAGLANQRYFIVKPRETNFRSFALAERRLGLFTHRDLALDWNTRQTRLGRVRHSVGFLQTTILHEFGHTLGLQHVRGRGNTDAHYGITLDQRNDLMGMGDHATARLAQPWISQLRHHLIPAHAEAPVRFTARVVAPQLITYWDNDWVPPPTPVP
;
A
#
# COMPACT_ATOMS: atom_id res chain seq x y z
N MET A 1 -15.08 -26.75 4.89
CA MET A 1 -14.53 -25.69 4.02
C MET A 1 -13.71 -26.27 2.87
N GLN A 2 -14.06 -25.94 1.62
CA GLN A 2 -13.21 -26.21 0.45
C GLN A 2 -12.41 -24.94 0.12
N ILE A 3 -11.18 -25.10 -0.41
CA ILE A 3 -10.37 -23.98 -0.88
C ILE A 3 -10.30 -23.95 -2.42
N ARG A 4 -10.45 -22.76 -2.99
CA ARG A 4 -10.05 -22.45 -4.36
C ARG A 4 -8.65 -21.84 -4.31
N MET A 5 -7.68 -22.46 -4.97
CA MET A 5 -6.29 -22.00 -4.91
C MET A 5 -6.08 -20.68 -5.66
N ILE A 6 -6.60 -20.55 -6.87
CA ILE A 6 -6.35 -19.38 -7.72
C ILE A 6 -7.62 -18.54 -7.87
N HIS A 7 -7.49 -17.22 -7.75
CA HIS A 7 -8.50 -16.26 -8.14
C HIS A 7 -7.86 -15.17 -8.99
N ASN A 8 -8.31 -15.06 -10.24
CA ASN A 8 -7.84 -14.05 -11.18
C ASN A 8 -8.79 -12.85 -11.14
N GLY A 9 -8.24 -11.67 -10.86
CA GLY A 9 -9.00 -10.44 -10.70
C GLY A 9 -8.56 -9.38 -11.69
N ARG A 10 -9.42 -8.37 -11.86
CA ARG A 10 -9.12 -7.26 -12.78
C ARG A 10 -8.01 -6.36 -12.25
N ASP A 11 -8.00 -6.11 -10.95
CA ASP A 11 -7.12 -5.19 -10.25
C ASP A 11 -5.90 -5.88 -9.61
N ARG A 12 -6.01 -7.18 -9.32
CA ARG A 12 -4.94 -8.06 -8.87
C ARG A 12 -5.37 -9.51 -8.98
N ASP A 13 -4.41 -10.42 -9.02
CA ASP A 13 -4.66 -11.84 -8.84
C ASP A 13 -4.35 -12.25 -7.40
N SER A 14 -4.79 -13.45 -7.02
CA SER A 14 -4.56 -13.97 -5.67
C SER A 14 -4.43 -15.49 -5.68
N LEU A 15 -3.55 -15.99 -4.81
CA LEU A 15 -3.21 -17.40 -4.69
C LEU A 15 -3.25 -17.81 -3.21
N LEU A 16 -4.05 -18.82 -2.88
CA LEU A 16 -4.14 -19.43 -1.56
C LEU A 16 -3.48 -20.80 -1.59
N MET A 17 -2.30 -20.94 -0.95
CA MET A 17 -1.50 -22.16 -0.94
C MET A 17 -1.38 -22.73 0.46
N PRO A 18 -1.85 -23.96 0.70
CA PRO A 18 -1.47 -24.68 1.91
C PRO A 18 0.04 -24.94 1.91
N MET A 19 0.73 -24.50 2.96
CA MET A 19 2.17 -24.72 3.13
C MET A 19 2.43 -25.95 3.99
N ASP A 20 1.67 -26.06 5.09
CA ASP A 20 1.67 -27.20 6.01
C ASP A 20 0.30 -27.31 6.73
N GLU A 21 0.18 -28.20 7.70
CA GLU A 21 -1.07 -28.43 8.44
C GLU A 21 -1.55 -27.23 9.26
N ARG A 22 -0.66 -26.29 9.59
CA ARG A 22 -0.89 -25.12 10.45
C ARG A 22 -0.78 -23.79 9.73
N THR A 23 -0.24 -23.77 8.51
CA THR A 23 0.07 -22.55 7.78
C THR A 23 -0.44 -22.62 6.35
N VAL A 24 -1.16 -21.59 5.95
CA VAL A 24 -1.59 -21.33 4.58
C VAL A 24 -1.02 -19.98 4.16
N ASP A 25 -0.53 -19.85 2.94
CA ASP A 25 -0.11 -18.58 2.37
C ASP A 25 -1.23 -18.00 1.50
N LEU A 26 -1.58 -16.73 1.71
CA LEU A 26 -2.40 -15.95 0.78
C LEU A 26 -1.53 -14.87 0.15
N MET A 27 -1.20 -15.07 -1.12
CA MET A 27 -0.41 -14.15 -1.91
C MET A 27 -1.30 -13.27 -2.77
N LEU A 28 -1.11 -11.94 -2.69
CA LEU A 28 -1.66 -10.99 -3.66
C LEU A 28 -0.65 -10.76 -4.78
N GLN A 29 -1.06 -10.94 -6.03
CA GLN A 29 -0.18 -10.85 -7.19
C GLN A 29 -0.56 -9.67 -8.08
N PHE A 30 0.44 -8.86 -8.45
CA PHE A 30 0.26 -7.69 -9.30
C PHE A 30 1.17 -7.76 -10.51
N SER A 31 0.58 -7.61 -11.69
CA SER A 31 1.27 -7.25 -12.92
C SER A 31 1.15 -5.74 -13.11
N ILE A 32 2.27 -5.01 -13.02
CA ILE A 32 2.29 -3.54 -13.06
C ILE A 32 3.04 -3.08 -14.30
N GLN A 33 2.40 -2.26 -15.12
CA GLN A 33 3.10 -1.50 -16.15
C GLN A 33 3.61 -0.21 -15.54
N LEU A 34 4.93 -0.03 -15.50
CA LEU A 34 5.54 1.26 -15.24
C LEU A 34 5.74 1.99 -16.57
N VAL A 35 5.08 3.13 -16.71
CA VAL A 35 5.15 4.00 -17.88
C VAL A 35 6.11 5.14 -17.58
N ARG A 36 7.23 5.15 -18.29
CA ARG A 36 8.20 6.25 -18.28
C ARG A 36 7.59 7.46 -18.97
N VAL A 37 7.37 8.55 -18.23
CA VAL A 37 6.85 9.79 -18.81
C VAL A 37 8.01 10.72 -19.15
N GLU A 38 8.19 10.96 -20.43
CA GLU A 38 9.18 11.89 -20.98
C GLU A 38 8.57 13.28 -21.20
N PRO A 39 9.38 14.34 -21.36
CA PRO A 39 8.90 15.67 -21.72
C PRO A 39 7.99 15.69 -22.97
N THR A 40 8.26 14.80 -23.92
CA THR A 40 7.51 14.66 -25.17
C THR A 40 6.27 13.76 -25.05
N THR A 41 6.06 13.11 -23.90
CA THR A 41 4.91 12.22 -23.69
C THR A 41 3.62 13.01 -23.60
N ARG A 42 2.65 12.65 -24.44
CA ARG A 42 1.26 13.10 -24.28
C ARG A 42 0.55 12.24 -23.25
N LEU A 43 0.35 12.79 -22.06
CA LEU A 43 -0.33 12.12 -20.95
C LEU A 43 -1.80 12.54 -20.90
N THR A 44 -2.72 11.62 -21.14
CA THR A 44 -4.16 11.94 -21.22
C THR A 44 -5.02 11.12 -20.27
N GLU A 45 -4.46 10.07 -19.67
CA GLU A 45 -5.13 9.13 -18.79
C GLU A 45 -5.74 9.79 -17.54
N PHE A 46 -5.18 10.92 -17.11
CA PHE A 46 -5.60 11.65 -15.91
C PHE A 46 -6.38 12.92 -16.22
N ARG A 47 -6.68 13.20 -17.50
CA ARG A 47 -7.29 14.49 -17.92
C ARG A 47 -8.61 14.77 -17.23
N ALA A 48 -9.42 13.75 -16.96
CA ALA A 48 -10.69 13.90 -16.25
C ALA A 48 -10.53 14.37 -14.79
N TRP A 49 -9.33 14.26 -14.22
CA TRP A 49 -8.97 14.75 -12.88
C TRP A 49 -8.16 16.05 -12.92
N GLY A 50 -8.02 16.67 -14.09
CA GLY A 50 -7.28 17.93 -14.26
C GLY A 50 -5.79 17.76 -14.51
N THR A 51 -5.26 16.53 -14.45
CA THR A 51 -3.84 16.26 -14.68
C THR A 51 -3.58 15.78 -16.12
N HIS A 52 -2.72 16.45 -16.87
CA HIS A 52 -2.40 16.06 -18.25
C HIS A 52 -1.07 16.65 -18.74
N GLY A 53 -0.48 16.04 -19.77
CA GLY A 53 0.72 16.54 -20.44
C GLY A 53 0.50 16.61 -21.95
N SER A 54 0.94 17.71 -22.58
CA SER A 54 0.74 17.95 -24.01
C SER A 54 1.91 17.48 -24.89
N GLY A 55 2.99 17.00 -24.27
CA GLY A 55 4.24 16.61 -24.94
C GLY A 55 5.16 17.80 -25.25
N ASP A 56 4.98 18.91 -24.54
CA ASP A 56 5.77 20.14 -24.62
C ASP A 56 6.73 20.32 -23.42
N GLY A 57 6.91 19.26 -22.63
CA GLY A 57 7.71 19.27 -21.41
C GLY A 57 6.99 19.77 -20.17
N ILE A 58 5.70 20.10 -20.25
CA ILE A 58 4.93 20.59 -19.10
C ILE A 58 3.82 19.59 -18.75
N LEU A 59 3.82 19.16 -17.48
CA LEU A 59 2.68 18.49 -16.86
C LEU A 59 1.81 19.55 -16.19
N HIS A 60 0.54 19.57 -16.54
CA HIS A 60 -0.48 20.40 -15.91
C HIS A 60 -1.19 19.58 -14.84
N ASP A 61 -1.41 20.18 -13.67
CA ASP A 61 -2.28 19.62 -12.63
C ASP A 61 -3.20 20.71 -12.07
N GLY A 62 -4.42 20.75 -12.59
CA GLY A 62 -5.36 21.84 -12.31
C GLY A 62 -4.79 23.20 -12.78
N ARG A 63 -4.39 24.05 -11.82
CA ARG A 63 -3.76 25.36 -12.09
C ARG A 63 -2.24 25.31 -12.02
N GLU A 64 -1.68 24.26 -11.45
CA GLU A 64 -0.24 24.09 -11.27
C GLU A 64 0.39 23.55 -12.57
N ARG A 65 1.68 23.83 -12.73
CA ARG A 65 2.48 23.45 -13.89
C ARG A 65 3.82 22.92 -13.40
N PHE A 66 4.24 21.80 -13.97
CA PHE A 66 5.45 21.10 -13.59
C PHE A 66 6.32 20.87 -14.82
N ASN A 67 7.54 21.38 -14.80
CA ASN A 67 8.50 21.18 -15.87
C ASN A 67 9.13 19.79 -15.75
N LEU A 68 9.01 18.98 -16.79
CA LEU A 68 9.53 17.61 -16.80
C LEU A 68 10.97 17.59 -17.30
N ASP A 69 11.84 16.91 -16.55
CA ASP A 69 13.14 16.49 -17.04
C ASP A 69 13.03 15.16 -17.77
N ALA A 70 13.92 14.97 -18.74
CA ALA A 70 14.07 13.69 -19.41
C ALA A 70 14.69 12.65 -18.45
N TRP A 71 14.28 11.41 -18.62
CA TRP A 71 14.94 10.29 -17.98
C TRP A 71 16.18 9.90 -18.78
N THR A 72 17.23 9.47 -18.10
CA THR A 72 18.24 8.60 -18.72
C THR A 72 17.81 7.14 -18.60
N ASP A 73 18.32 6.27 -19.47
CA ASP A 73 18.01 4.84 -19.41
C ASP A 73 18.48 4.21 -18.09
N GLY A 74 19.65 4.62 -17.60
CA GLY A 74 20.18 4.16 -16.31
C GLY A 74 19.30 4.56 -15.12
N GLU A 75 18.84 5.81 -15.07
CA GLU A 75 17.91 6.26 -14.01
C GLU A 75 16.58 5.48 -14.08
N TRP A 76 16.06 5.22 -15.28
CA TRP A 76 14.81 4.49 -15.44
C TRP A 76 14.92 3.04 -14.96
N VAL A 77 15.98 2.34 -15.35
CA VAL A 77 16.24 0.97 -14.87
C VAL A 77 16.38 0.95 -13.35
N ALA A 78 17.17 1.86 -12.78
CA ALA A 78 17.33 1.97 -11.34
C ALA A 78 15.99 2.25 -10.62
N PHE A 79 15.14 3.12 -11.17
CA PHE A 79 13.82 3.39 -10.62
C PHE A 79 12.95 2.13 -10.62
N ARG A 80 12.89 1.38 -11.73
CA ARG A 80 12.09 0.13 -11.84
C ARG A 80 12.50 -0.89 -10.78
N ASP A 81 13.80 -1.11 -10.60
CA ASP A 81 14.32 -2.06 -9.62
C ASP A 81 14.04 -1.61 -8.18
N ASN A 82 14.22 -0.31 -7.92
CA ASN A 82 13.95 0.27 -6.60
C ASN A 82 12.45 0.22 -6.27
N PHE A 83 11.57 0.46 -7.24
CA PHE A 83 10.13 0.45 -7.04
C PHE A 83 9.65 -0.89 -6.49
N VAL A 84 10.01 -2.00 -7.14
CA VAL A 84 9.61 -3.34 -6.67
C VAL A 84 10.22 -3.62 -5.30
N ARG A 85 11.51 -3.32 -5.12
CA ARG A 85 12.22 -3.57 -3.85
C ARG A 85 11.59 -2.83 -2.68
N VAL A 86 11.25 -1.55 -2.85
CA VAL A 86 10.64 -0.71 -1.80
C VAL A 86 9.27 -1.25 -1.41
N LEU A 87 8.41 -1.54 -2.39
CA LEU A 87 7.07 -2.07 -2.12
C LEU A 87 7.13 -3.45 -1.44
N MET A 88 7.94 -4.37 -1.96
CA MET A 88 8.08 -5.72 -1.44
C MET A 88 8.66 -5.72 -0.03
N ARG A 89 9.73 -4.95 0.23
CA ARG A 89 10.35 -4.86 1.56
C ARG A 89 9.38 -4.41 2.65
N TYR A 90 8.41 -3.57 2.29
CA TYR A 90 7.41 -3.11 3.23
C TYR A 90 6.22 -4.06 3.30
N TRP A 91 5.55 -4.37 2.19
CA TRP A 91 4.24 -5.02 2.23
C TRP A 91 4.28 -6.55 2.34
N ASP A 92 5.31 -7.19 1.80
CA ASP A 92 5.38 -8.65 1.76
C ASP A 92 5.66 -9.25 3.15
N GLY A 93 4.95 -10.34 3.48
CA GLY A 93 5.10 -11.08 4.74
C GLY A 93 4.83 -10.26 6.01
N LYS A 94 4.25 -9.05 5.91
CA LYS A 94 4.11 -8.13 7.05
C LYS A 94 3.00 -8.53 8.02
N PHE A 95 2.01 -9.30 7.56
CA PHE A 95 0.81 -9.64 8.33
C PHE A 95 0.56 -11.15 8.43
N GLU A 96 -0.10 -11.55 9.52
CA GLU A 96 -0.66 -12.89 9.73
C GLU A 96 -2.14 -12.76 10.10
N LEU A 97 -2.98 -13.65 9.58
CA LEU A 97 -4.39 -13.75 9.91
C LEU A 97 -4.63 -15.00 10.78
N ALA A 98 -5.12 -14.80 11.99
CA ALA A 98 -5.53 -15.88 12.89
C ALA A 98 -7.03 -16.16 12.74
N PRO A 99 -7.44 -17.42 12.50
CA PRO A 99 -8.84 -17.78 12.41
C PRO A 99 -9.50 -17.81 13.81
N ASN A 100 -10.81 -17.60 13.85
CA ASN A 100 -11.59 -17.72 15.09
C ASN A 100 -11.98 -19.18 15.45
N ARG A 101 -11.76 -20.13 14.54
CA ARG A 101 -12.05 -21.56 14.72
C ARG A 101 -11.20 -22.41 13.77
N ALA A 102 -11.17 -23.72 14.02
CA ALA A 102 -10.65 -24.68 13.05
C ALA A 102 -11.44 -24.59 11.73
N TRP A 103 -10.73 -24.59 10.60
CA TRP A 103 -11.35 -24.33 9.29
C TRP A 103 -10.71 -25.06 8.12
N TYR A 104 -9.42 -25.37 8.19
CA TYR A 104 -8.69 -25.96 7.09
C TYR A 104 -8.41 -27.45 7.35
N GLN A 105 -8.59 -28.27 6.33
CA GLN A 105 -8.16 -29.66 6.33
C GLN A 105 -7.58 -29.95 4.96
N ALA A 106 -6.36 -30.48 4.91
CA ALA A 106 -5.74 -30.83 3.65
C ALA A 106 -6.54 -31.93 2.95
N ARG A 107 -6.61 -31.84 1.61
CA ARG A 107 -7.31 -32.84 0.79
C ARG A 107 -6.59 -34.18 1.04
N HIS A 108 -7.32 -35.17 1.58
CA HIS A 108 -6.82 -36.50 2.00
C HIS A 108 -6.18 -36.59 3.40
N ALA A 109 -6.15 -35.53 4.21
CA ALA A 109 -5.72 -35.66 5.61
C ALA A 109 -6.75 -36.43 6.44
N ILE A 110 -6.30 -37.46 7.16
CA ILE A 110 -7.09 -38.21 8.13
C ILE A 110 -7.07 -37.40 9.44
N GLY A 111 -8.22 -36.84 9.86
CA GLY A 111 -8.30 -36.06 11.09
C GLY A 111 -9.37 -34.97 11.07
N ALA A 112 -9.38 -34.16 12.13
CA ALA A 112 -10.21 -32.96 12.20
C ALA A 112 -9.52 -31.77 11.52
N ALA A 113 -10.30 -30.76 11.14
CA ALA A 113 -9.76 -29.50 10.65
C ALA A 113 -8.87 -28.83 11.72
N SER A 114 -7.85 -28.11 11.26
CA SER A 114 -6.96 -27.30 12.08
C SER A 114 -7.31 -25.81 12.00
N ALA A 115 -6.90 -25.06 13.03
CA ALA A 115 -6.99 -23.60 13.07
C ALA A 115 -5.78 -22.97 12.36
N SER A 116 -5.57 -23.32 11.09
CA SER A 116 -4.41 -22.85 10.32
C SER A 116 -4.39 -21.33 10.21
N LYS A 117 -3.23 -20.75 10.42
CA LYS A 117 -3.00 -19.32 10.21
C LYS A 117 -2.80 -19.04 8.73
N VAL A 118 -3.10 -17.81 8.32
CA VAL A 118 -2.83 -17.35 6.96
C VAL A 118 -1.69 -16.33 6.99
N THR A 119 -0.58 -16.63 6.33
CA THR A 119 0.48 -15.65 6.05
C THR A 119 0.03 -14.74 4.91
N CYS A 120 0.25 -13.44 5.04
CA CYS A 120 -0.09 -12.45 4.02
C CYS A 120 1.15 -12.11 3.20
N SER A 121 1.24 -12.66 1.99
CA SER A 121 2.35 -12.43 1.07
C SER A 121 1.94 -11.57 -0.12
N MET A 122 2.92 -11.01 -0.82
CA MET A 122 2.72 -10.19 -2.01
C MET A 122 3.72 -10.57 -3.10
N SER A 123 3.34 -10.40 -4.35
CA SER A 123 4.25 -10.50 -5.49
C SER A 123 3.95 -9.39 -6.49
N ILE A 124 4.99 -8.75 -7.01
CA ILE A 124 4.90 -7.70 -8.03
C ILE A 124 5.77 -8.09 -9.22
N GLY A 125 5.14 -8.30 -10.37
CA GLY A 125 5.79 -8.44 -11.66
C GLY A 125 5.67 -7.14 -12.46
N LEU A 126 6.78 -6.67 -13.04
CA LEU A 126 6.73 -5.57 -14.00
C LEU A 126 6.47 -6.12 -15.39
N VAL A 127 5.51 -5.52 -16.10
CA VAL A 127 5.17 -5.88 -17.48
C VAL A 127 5.28 -4.67 -18.39
N ASP A 128 5.69 -4.87 -19.63
CA ASP A 128 5.90 -3.75 -20.55
C ASP A 128 4.61 -3.37 -21.31
N ALA A 129 3.71 -4.34 -21.52
CA ALA A 129 2.46 -4.15 -22.26
C ALA A 129 1.27 -3.84 -21.35
N ALA A 130 0.52 -2.78 -21.67
CA ALA A 130 -0.65 -2.36 -20.91
C ALA A 130 -1.75 -3.45 -20.80
N GLY A 131 -1.89 -4.29 -21.83
CA GLY A 131 -2.87 -5.39 -21.85
C GLY A 131 -2.56 -6.53 -20.87
N LEU A 132 -1.32 -6.63 -20.41
CA LEU A 132 -0.88 -7.63 -19.42
C LEU A 132 -0.92 -7.09 -17.98
N ALA A 133 -1.22 -5.79 -17.81
CA ALA A 133 -1.12 -5.13 -16.53
C ALA A 133 -2.46 -5.11 -15.78
N ASN A 134 -2.42 -5.49 -14.50
CA ASN A 134 -3.50 -5.18 -13.58
C ASN A 134 -3.51 -3.69 -13.24
N GLN A 135 -2.33 -3.06 -13.14
CA GLN A 135 -2.14 -1.65 -12.76
C GLN A 135 -1.21 -0.93 -13.73
N ARG A 136 -1.49 0.34 -14.06
CA ARG A 136 -0.60 1.17 -14.90
C ARG A 136 -0.17 2.41 -14.13
N TYR A 137 1.12 2.54 -13.89
CA TYR A 137 1.68 3.64 -13.13
C TYR A 137 2.58 4.49 -14.00
N PHE A 138 2.34 5.79 -13.99
CA PHE A 138 3.02 6.78 -14.80
C PHE A 138 4.01 7.50 -13.90
N ILE A 139 5.27 7.49 -14.29
CA ILE A 139 6.36 8.03 -13.47
C ILE A 139 6.91 9.27 -14.15
N VAL A 140 6.71 10.42 -13.52
CA VAL A 140 7.16 11.73 -13.98
C VAL A 140 8.44 12.16 -13.26
N LYS A 141 9.23 13.01 -13.92
CA LYS A 141 10.42 13.63 -13.33
C LYS A 141 10.26 15.15 -13.28
N PRO A 142 9.37 15.69 -12.43
CA PRO A 142 9.16 17.13 -12.32
C PRO A 142 10.36 17.79 -11.64
N ARG A 143 10.76 18.97 -12.11
CA ARG A 143 11.77 19.81 -11.46
C ARG A 143 11.28 20.29 -10.11
N GLU A 144 10.05 20.77 -10.08
CA GLU A 144 9.37 21.24 -8.88
C GLU A 144 9.14 20.08 -7.91
N THR A 145 9.10 20.40 -6.62
CA THR A 145 9.08 19.42 -5.52
C THR A 145 7.72 19.30 -4.86
N ASN A 146 6.75 20.12 -5.23
CA ASN A 146 5.41 20.18 -4.63
C ASN A 146 4.36 19.34 -5.37
N PHE A 147 4.75 18.55 -6.38
CA PHE A 147 3.81 17.66 -7.05
C PHE A 147 3.27 16.63 -6.06
N ARG A 148 1.95 16.50 -5.99
CA ARG A 148 1.29 15.52 -5.13
C ARG A 148 0.96 14.28 -5.93
N SER A 149 1.74 13.23 -5.74
CA SER A 149 1.46 11.92 -6.33
C SER A 149 0.16 11.31 -5.81
N PHE A 150 -0.45 10.45 -6.62
CA PHE A 150 -1.72 9.82 -6.28
C PHE A 150 -1.95 8.50 -7.01
N ALA A 151 -2.69 7.59 -6.37
CA ALA A 151 -3.27 6.40 -6.99
C ALA A 151 -4.79 6.52 -7.18
N LEU A 152 -5.27 6.11 -8.35
CA LEU A 152 -6.69 5.97 -8.71
C LEU A 152 -7.02 4.49 -8.83
N ALA A 153 -7.19 3.83 -7.68
CA ALA A 153 -7.34 2.38 -7.59
C ALA A 153 -8.49 1.83 -8.43
N GLU A 154 -9.62 2.55 -8.50
CA GLU A 154 -10.79 2.16 -9.29
C GLU A 154 -10.56 2.21 -10.81
N ARG A 155 -9.58 3.01 -11.25
CA ARG A 155 -9.14 3.08 -12.65
C ARG A 155 -7.92 2.21 -12.91
N ARG A 156 -7.29 1.71 -11.85
CA ARG A 156 -6.04 0.96 -11.89
C ARG A 156 -4.89 1.80 -12.46
N LEU A 157 -4.88 3.08 -12.10
CA LEU A 157 -3.91 4.07 -12.54
C LEU A 157 -3.20 4.68 -11.33
N GLY A 158 -1.97 5.16 -11.54
CA GLY A 158 -1.26 5.96 -10.55
C GLY A 158 -0.29 6.91 -11.24
N LEU A 159 -0.09 8.09 -10.65
CA LEU A 159 0.84 9.09 -11.14
C LEU A 159 1.81 9.44 -10.01
N PHE A 160 3.08 9.12 -10.23
CA PHE A 160 4.14 9.18 -9.22
C PHE A 160 5.33 9.97 -9.76
N THR A 161 6.16 10.44 -8.84
CA THR A 161 7.44 11.06 -9.18
C THR A 161 8.61 10.12 -8.93
N HIS A 162 9.73 10.41 -9.58
CA HIS A 162 11.02 9.78 -9.28
C HIS A 162 11.45 9.86 -7.80
N ARG A 163 10.91 10.82 -7.02
CA ARG A 163 11.26 11.03 -5.60
C ARG A 163 10.44 10.17 -4.65
N ASP A 164 9.33 9.58 -5.11
CA ASP A 164 8.35 8.91 -4.23
C ASP A 164 8.83 7.60 -3.63
N LEU A 165 9.99 7.09 -4.08
CA LEU A 165 10.64 5.92 -3.50
C LEU A 165 11.50 6.24 -2.28
N ALA A 166 11.77 7.53 -2.03
CA ALA A 166 12.56 7.99 -0.89
C ALA A 166 11.68 8.18 0.35
N LEU A 167 12.33 8.17 1.52
CA LEU A 167 11.72 8.62 2.76
C LEU A 167 11.76 10.15 2.81
N ASP A 168 10.65 10.77 3.17
CA ASP A 168 10.55 12.21 3.36
C ASP A 168 9.90 12.53 4.71
N TRP A 169 10.30 13.66 5.28
CA TRP A 169 9.78 14.16 6.56
C TRP A 169 8.59 15.07 6.33
N ASN A 170 7.49 14.73 6.98
CA ASN A 170 6.28 15.51 6.95
C ASN A 170 5.91 15.97 8.36
N THR A 171 6.17 17.24 8.67
CA THR A 171 5.85 17.81 9.98
C THR A 171 4.42 18.31 10.06
N ARG A 172 3.69 17.88 11.10
CA ARG A 172 2.28 18.24 11.32
C ARG A 172 1.98 18.48 12.78
N GLN A 173 1.04 19.39 13.02
CA GLN A 173 0.43 19.57 14.32
C GLN A 173 -0.42 18.34 14.67
N THR A 174 -0.06 17.69 15.77
CA THR A 174 -0.55 16.37 16.16
C THR A 174 -0.98 16.38 17.62
N ARG A 175 -2.14 15.79 17.90
CA ARG A 175 -2.66 15.71 19.26
C ARG A 175 -2.00 14.55 20.04
N LEU A 176 -1.30 14.90 21.12
CA LEU A 176 -0.76 13.95 22.10
C LEU A 176 -1.51 14.17 23.43
N GLY A 177 -2.42 13.25 23.76
CA GLY A 177 -3.31 13.41 24.91
C GLY A 177 -4.20 14.67 24.80
N ARG A 178 -3.96 15.67 25.66
CA ARG A 178 -4.69 16.95 25.68
C ARG A 178 -3.96 18.10 25.01
N VAL A 179 -2.70 17.92 24.62
CA VAL A 179 -1.85 18.95 24.02
C VAL A 179 -1.64 18.69 22.53
N ARG A 180 -1.19 19.72 21.80
CA ARG A 180 -0.78 19.62 20.40
C ARG A 180 0.72 19.85 20.30
N HIS A 181 1.41 18.93 19.65
CA HIS A 181 2.83 19.00 19.40
C HIS A 181 3.09 19.07 17.89
N SER A 182 4.22 19.66 17.53
CA SER A 182 4.83 19.61 16.21
C SER A 182 5.56 18.29 16.04
N VAL A 183 4.97 17.35 15.29
CA VAL A 183 5.55 16.01 15.10
C VAL A 183 5.94 15.82 13.64
N GLY A 184 7.20 15.44 13.41
CA GLY A 184 7.69 14.99 12.12
C GLY A 184 7.35 13.52 11.91
N PHE A 185 6.77 13.17 10.77
CA PHE A 185 6.51 11.79 10.36
C PHE A 185 7.36 11.46 9.15
N LEU A 186 8.03 10.32 9.17
CA LEU A 186 8.80 9.82 8.06
C LEU A 186 7.91 8.89 7.24
N GLN A 187 7.83 9.15 5.94
CA GLN A 187 6.94 8.40 5.03
C GLN A 187 7.60 8.22 3.68
N THR A 188 7.32 7.08 3.04
CA THR A 188 7.57 6.89 1.62
C THR A 188 6.25 7.01 0.87
N THR A 189 6.11 8.04 0.04
CA THR A 189 4.86 8.34 -0.69
C THR A 189 4.36 7.13 -1.49
N ILE A 190 5.25 6.39 -2.17
CA ILE A 190 4.81 5.24 -2.97
C ILE A 190 4.16 4.14 -2.12
N LEU A 191 4.57 3.97 -0.86
CA LEU A 191 3.99 2.96 0.04
C LEU A 191 2.55 3.33 0.42
N HIS A 192 2.30 4.61 0.70
CA HIS A 192 0.98 5.15 0.99
C HIS A 192 0.04 4.98 -0.20
N GLU A 193 0.47 5.42 -1.37
CA GLU A 193 -0.34 5.34 -2.58
C GLU A 193 -0.58 3.90 -3.04
N PHE A 194 0.41 3.02 -2.85
CA PHE A 194 0.19 1.59 -3.07
C PHE A 194 -0.82 0.98 -2.09
N GLY A 195 -0.94 1.54 -0.88
CA GLY A 195 -2.03 1.25 0.04
C GLY A 195 -3.41 1.54 -0.56
N HIS A 196 -3.56 2.67 -1.27
CA HIS A 196 -4.78 2.94 -2.03
C HIS A 196 -5.01 1.94 -3.15
N THR A 197 -3.97 1.53 -3.88
CA THR A 197 -4.07 0.43 -4.85
C THR A 197 -4.52 -0.87 -4.18
N LEU A 198 -4.11 -1.14 -2.95
CA LEU A 198 -4.58 -2.26 -2.14
C LEU A 198 -6.06 -2.15 -1.70
N GLY A 199 -6.71 -1.01 -1.97
CA GLY A 199 -8.09 -0.71 -1.58
C GLY A 199 -8.21 -0.07 -0.20
N LEU A 200 -7.09 0.30 0.43
CA LEU A 200 -7.10 0.99 1.72
C LEU A 200 -7.49 2.46 1.53
N GLN A 201 -8.18 2.99 2.53
CA GLN A 201 -8.50 4.42 2.62
C GLN A 201 -7.59 5.06 3.65
N HIS A 202 -7.56 6.40 3.69
CA HIS A 202 -6.91 7.08 4.79
C HIS A 202 -7.50 6.66 6.13
N VAL A 203 -6.76 6.90 7.21
CA VAL A 203 -7.13 6.48 8.57
C VAL A 203 -8.52 6.96 9.01
N ARG A 204 -9.01 8.07 8.45
CA ARG A 204 -10.35 8.62 8.73
C ARG A 204 -11.28 8.65 7.50
N GLY A 205 -11.05 7.77 6.52
CA GLY A 205 -11.94 7.55 5.39
C GLY A 205 -11.47 8.18 4.08
N ARG A 206 -12.42 8.45 3.18
CA ARG A 206 -12.18 8.98 1.84
C ARG A 206 -12.01 10.50 1.85
N GLY A 207 -10.95 11.00 1.24
CA GLY A 207 -10.75 12.43 1.02
C GLY A 207 -9.33 12.87 1.39
N ASN A 208 -8.98 14.08 0.99
CA ASN A 208 -7.58 14.52 0.94
C ASN A 208 -7.25 15.65 1.91
N THR A 209 -8.16 15.98 2.83
CA THR A 209 -7.92 17.01 3.86
C THR A 209 -6.98 16.46 4.93
N ASP A 210 -6.22 17.33 5.60
CA ASP A 210 -5.25 16.94 6.64
C ASP A 210 -5.87 16.02 7.72
N ALA A 211 -7.14 16.25 8.09
CA ALA A 211 -7.84 15.41 9.06
C ALA A 211 -8.07 13.96 8.58
N HIS A 212 -8.13 13.69 7.27
CA HIS A 212 -8.28 12.32 6.76
C HIS A 212 -7.05 11.46 7.10
N TYR A 213 -5.88 12.08 7.13
CA TYR A 213 -4.60 11.49 7.49
C TYR A 213 -4.39 11.34 9.01
N GLY A 214 -5.39 11.69 9.82
CA GLY A 214 -5.37 11.48 11.26
C GLY A 214 -5.25 12.77 12.07
N ILE A 215 -5.61 12.67 13.35
CA ILE A 215 -5.52 13.81 14.29
C ILE A 215 -4.71 13.48 15.54
N THR A 216 -4.61 12.21 15.92
CA THR A 216 -3.77 11.73 17.03
C THR A 216 -2.45 11.19 16.49
N LEU A 217 -1.48 11.01 17.40
CA LEU A 217 -0.19 10.41 17.06
C LEU A 217 -0.35 9.06 16.36
N ASP A 218 -1.09 8.11 16.93
CA ASP A 218 -1.28 6.78 16.34
C ASP A 218 -1.93 6.83 14.95
N GLN A 219 -2.92 7.72 14.77
CA GLN A 219 -3.59 7.86 13.47
C GLN A 219 -2.66 8.45 12.41
N ARG A 220 -1.88 9.46 12.78
CA ARG A 220 -0.95 10.07 11.82
C ARG A 220 0.27 9.19 11.57
N ASN A 221 0.72 8.42 12.55
CA ASN A 221 1.86 7.52 12.38
C ASN A 221 1.52 6.31 11.48
N ASP A 222 0.25 5.90 11.42
CA ASP A 222 -0.20 4.85 10.50
C ASP A 222 0.19 5.17 9.04
N LEU A 223 0.53 4.13 8.26
CA LEU A 223 0.90 4.27 6.85
C LEU A 223 -0.13 5.02 6.02
N MET A 224 -1.43 4.77 6.24
CA MET A 224 -2.53 5.46 5.56
C MET A 224 -2.88 6.80 6.24
N GLY A 225 -2.06 7.22 7.20
CA GLY A 225 -1.93 8.58 7.68
C GLY A 225 -0.70 9.24 7.04
N MET A 226 0.12 9.88 7.86
CA MET A 226 1.32 10.64 7.47
C MET A 226 2.64 9.89 7.70
N GLY A 227 2.61 8.70 8.33
CA GLY A 227 3.81 7.95 8.69
C GLY A 227 3.97 6.68 7.86
N ASP A 228 4.71 5.73 8.39
CA ASP A 228 4.94 4.42 7.79
C ASP A 228 4.60 3.23 8.73
N HIS A 229 3.89 3.50 9.84
CA HIS A 229 3.59 2.46 10.82
C HIS A 229 2.48 1.55 10.30
N ALA A 230 2.74 0.24 10.28
CA ALA A 230 1.72 -0.73 9.93
C ALA A 230 0.85 -1.09 11.13
N THR A 231 -0.45 -1.08 10.90
CA THR A 231 -1.45 -1.56 11.86
C THR A 231 -2.17 -2.79 11.29
N ALA A 232 -2.82 -3.57 12.16
CA ALA A 232 -3.60 -4.75 11.76
C ALA A 232 -4.67 -4.42 10.70
N ARG A 233 -5.18 -3.17 10.67
CA ARG A 233 -6.14 -2.71 9.67
C ARG A 233 -5.59 -2.83 8.24
N LEU A 234 -4.28 -2.66 8.06
CA LEU A 234 -3.64 -2.69 6.74
C LEU A 234 -3.65 -4.08 6.10
N ALA A 235 -3.97 -5.13 6.85
CA ALA A 235 -4.15 -6.49 6.33
C ALA A 235 -5.54 -6.74 5.70
N GLN A 236 -6.45 -5.74 5.72
CA GLN A 236 -7.77 -5.86 5.10
C GLN A 236 -7.79 -6.31 3.62
N PRO A 237 -6.81 -5.94 2.76
CA PRO A 237 -6.76 -6.43 1.39
C PRO A 237 -6.72 -7.97 1.31
N TRP A 238 -5.92 -8.61 2.16
CA TRP A 238 -5.85 -10.07 2.25
C TRP A 238 -7.13 -10.68 2.83
N ILE A 239 -7.70 -10.09 3.89
CA ILE A 239 -8.99 -10.56 4.44
C ILE A 239 -10.10 -10.52 3.38
N SER A 240 -10.10 -9.46 2.57
CA SER A 240 -11.08 -9.28 1.50
C SER A 240 -10.88 -10.31 0.40
N GLN A 241 -9.62 -10.56 0.00
CA GLN A 241 -9.30 -11.54 -1.03
C GLN A 241 -9.54 -12.98 -0.59
N LEU A 242 -9.30 -13.30 0.68
CA LEU A 242 -9.54 -14.64 1.26
C LEU A 242 -10.97 -15.13 1.02
N ARG A 243 -11.96 -14.22 0.95
CA ARG A 243 -13.37 -14.55 0.68
C ARG A 243 -13.59 -15.19 -0.71
N HIS A 244 -12.73 -14.92 -1.68
CA HIS A 244 -12.80 -15.54 -3.01
C HIS A 244 -12.21 -16.96 -3.04
N HIS A 245 -11.46 -17.33 -2.00
CA HIS A 245 -10.80 -18.62 -1.89
C HIS A 245 -11.55 -19.61 -0.98
N LEU A 246 -12.28 -19.12 0.02
CA LEU A 246 -13.01 -19.97 0.96
C LEU A 246 -14.41 -20.30 0.42
N ILE A 247 -14.65 -21.57 0.14
CA ILE A 247 -15.94 -22.09 -0.31
C ILE A 247 -16.61 -22.81 0.87
N PRO A 248 -17.58 -22.17 1.55
CA PRO A 248 -18.27 -22.77 2.68
C PRO A 248 -19.14 -23.94 2.23
N ALA A 249 -19.27 -24.97 3.08
CA ALA A 249 -20.29 -25.98 2.89
C ALA A 249 -21.69 -25.38 3.17
N HIS A 250 -22.74 -26.02 2.65
CA HIS A 250 -24.11 -25.57 2.88
C HIS A 250 -24.41 -25.48 4.39
N ALA A 251 -24.99 -24.36 4.83
CA ALA A 251 -25.26 -24.04 6.24
C ALA A 251 -24.03 -23.92 7.18
N GLU A 252 -22.81 -23.84 6.67
CA GLU A 252 -21.62 -23.61 7.49
C GLU A 252 -21.45 -22.12 7.86
N ALA A 253 -21.25 -21.82 9.15
CA ALA A 253 -21.00 -20.44 9.59
C ALA A 253 -19.68 -19.90 8.98
N PRO A 254 -19.60 -18.62 8.58
CA PRO A 254 -18.38 -18.07 7.98
C PRO A 254 -17.24 -18.04 9.00
N VAL A 255 -16.03 -18.42 8.55
CA VAL A 255 -14.81 -18.29 9.33
C VAL A 255 -14.38 -16.83 9.34
N ARG A 256 -14.01 -16.32 10.51
CA ARG A 256 -13.53 -14.95 10.69
C ARG A 256 -12.06 -14.96 11.01
N PHE A 257 -11.36 -13.95 10.53
CA PHE A 257 -9.92 -13.82 10.68
C PHE A 257 -9.56 -12.49 11.34
N THR A 258 -8.65 -12.54 12.30
CA THR A 258 -8.10 -11.37 12.97
C THR A 258 -6.66 -11.17 12.51
N ALA A 259 -6.35 -9.98 12.02
CA ALA A 259 -5.02 -9.65 11.56
C ALA A 259 -4.10 -9.23 12.71
N ARG A 260 -2.81 -9.51 12.55
CA ARG A 260 -1.73 -8.93 13.36
C ARG A 260 -0.53 -8.63 12.48
N VAL A 261 0.28 -7.66 12.90
CA VAL A 261 1.60 -7.39 12.29
C VAL A 261 2.61 -8.37 12.88
N VAL A 262 3.42 -8.99 12.02
CA VAL A 262 4.44 -9.97 12.44
C VAL A 262 5.87 -9.56 12.08
N ALA A 263 6.02 -8.58 11.20
CA ALA A 263 7.32 -8.00 10.87
C ALA A 263 7.75 -6.91 11.87
N PRO A 264 9.07 -6.78 12.16
CA PRO A 264 9.61 -5.66 12.91
C PRO A 264 9.23 -4.31 12.29
N GLN A 265 9.04 -3.31 13.14
CA GLN A 265 8.70 -1.95 12.71
C GLN A 265 9.59 -0.95 13.44
N LEU A 266 10.11 0.03 12.70
CA LEU A 266 10.83 1.15 13.29
C LEU A 266 9.83 2.20 13.79
N ILE A 267 10.25 2.99 14.78
CA ILE A 267 9.56 4.23 15.11
C ILE A 267 10.06 5.28 14.13
N THR A 268 9.13 5.89 13.42
CA THR A 268 9.40 6.74 12.26
C THR A 268 8.74 8.10 12.40
N TYR A 269 8.57 8.54 13.65
CA TYR A 269 8.18 9.90 13.96
C TYR A 269 9.15 10.51 14.97
N TRP A 270 9.19 11.83 14.97
CA TRP A 270 9.95 12.64 15.91
C TRP A 270 9.07 13.74 16.49
N ASP A 271 8.87 13.71 17.81
CA ASP A 271 8.16 14.76 18.52
C ASP A 271 9.11 15.93 18.81
N ASN A 272 8.97 17.02 18.04
CA ASN A 272 9.85 18.19 18.15
C ASN A 272 9.63 18.97 19.45
N ASP A 273 8.49 18.74 20.12
CA ASP A 273 8.12 19.45 21.35
C ASP A 273 8.27 18.53 22.58
N TRP A 274 8.90 17.35 22.43
CA TRP A 274 9.10 16.43 23.53
C TRP A 274 9.95 17.05 24.64
N VAL A 275 9.44 16.99 25.86
CA VAL A 275 10.16 17.36 27.08
C VAL A 275 10.26 16.15 28.00
N PRO A 276 11.44 15.89 28.60
CA PRO A 276 11.59 14.80 29.55
C PRO A 276 10.65 15.02 30.74
N PRO A 277 10.08 13.94 31.32
CA PRO A 277 9.31 14.07 32.55
C PRO A 277 10.18 14.67 33.65
N PRO A 278 9.60 15.49 34.55
CA PRO A 278 10.33 16.04 35.68
C PRO A 278 10.92 14.90 36.51
N THR A 279 12.17 15.04 36.94
CA THR A 279 12.84 14.07 37.81
C THR A 279 12.01 13.88 39.09
N PRO A 280 11.79 12.62 39.55
CA PRO A 280 11.13 12.38 40.82
C PRO A 280 11.89 13.10 41.94
N VAL A 281 11.16 13.83 42.79
CA VAL A 281 11.74 14.41 44.01
C VAL A 281 12.05 13.24 44.95
N PRO A 282 13.27 13.18 45.55
CA PRO A 282 13.67 12.11 46.46
C PRO A 282 12.77 11.98 47.70
#